data_AF-A0A0C9YQN2-F1
#
_entry.id   AF-A0A0C9YQN2-F1
#
_cell.length_a   1.000
_cell.length_b   1.000
_cell.length_c   1.000
_cell.angle_alpha   90.00
_cell.angle_beta   90.00
_cell.angle_gamma   90.00
#
_symmetry.space_group_name_H-M   'P 1'
#
loop_
_entity.id
_entity.type
_entity.pdbx_description
1 polymer ?
#
loop_
_entity_poly.entity_id
_entity_poly.type
_entity_poly.pdbx_seq_one_letter_code
_entity_poly.pdbx_strand_id
1 'polypeptide(L)'
;QQIDLGEETGPRTVVSGLVNYIPIEQMRDKYLVAICNLKPANMRGVKSFAMVLAATSKDGRDSGIELIQPPPGAKPGDRVYFEGPEYENAQPLPQLNPKKKIFETIQPGFTTLETKEAAWINPVTKSVHRIRTKDGVCVAPTFVGASLS
;
A
#
# COMPACT_ATOMS: atom_id res chain seq x y z
N GLN A 1 -0.05 -7.57 14.02
CA GLN A 1 -1.46 -7.14 13.87
C GLN A 1 -2.19 -8.17 13.05
N GLN A 2 -3.50 -8.32 13.22
CA GLN A 2 -4.35 -9.16 12.36
C GLN A 2 -5.08 -8.23 11.39
N ILE A 3 -4.92 -8.44 10.08
CA ILE A 3 -5.53 -7.60 9.04
C ILE A 3 -6.46 -8.47 8.22
N ASP A 4 -7.74 -8.11 8.20
CA ASP A 4 -8.72 -8.73 7.31
C ASP A 4 -8.51 -8.21 5.88
N LEU A 5 -8.29 -9.14 4.96
CA LEU A 5 -8.07 -8.90 3.54
C LEU A 5 -9.16 -9.57 2.70
N GLY A 6 -10.30 -9.93 3.30
CA GLY A 6 -11.43 -10.57 2.62
C GLY A 6 -11.16 -12.02 2.20
N GLU A 7 -10.21 -12.69 2.86
CA GLU A 7 -9.79 -14.04 2.51
C GLU A 7 -10.57 -15.10 3.29
N GLU A 8 -10.92 -16.20 2.64
CA GLU A 8 -11.62 -17.33 3.27
C GLU A 8 -10.80 -17.97 4.40
N THR A 9 -9.47 -17.89 4.32
CA THR A 9 -8.56 -18.38 5.36
C THR A 9 -8.54 -17.52 6.62
N GLY A 10 -9.26 -16.39 6.62
CA GLY A 10 -9.29 -15.42 7.70
C GLY A 10 -8.17 -14.38 7.64
N PRO A 11 -8.06 -13.52 8.67
CA PRO A 11 -7.11 -12.42 8.71
C PRO A 11 -5.65 -12.87 8.61
N ARG A 12 -4.81 -12.04 7.96
CA ARG A 12 -3.37 -12.26 7.89
C ARG A 12 -2.65 -11.64 9.07
N THR A 13 -1.62 -12.34 9.56
CA THR A 13 -0.66 -11.75 10.49
C THR A 13 0.28 -10.81 9.74
N VAL A 14 0.28 -9.54 10.14
CA VAL A 14 1.10 -8.49 9.54
C VAL A 14 1.93 -7.79 10.61
N VAL A 15 3.23 -7.68 10.34
CA VAL A 15 4.19 -6.97 11.19
C VAL A 15 4.56 -5.68 10.47
N SER A 16 4.30 -4.54 11.10
CA SER A 16 4.60 -3.22 10.55
C SER A 16 5.55 -2.46 11.48
N GLY A 17 6.44 -1.65 10.90
CA GLY A 17 7.34 -0.75 11.63
C GLY A 17 6.68 0.55 12.08
N LEU A 18 5.35 0.57 12.24
CA LEU A 18 4.55 1.79 12.41
C LEU A 18 4.33 2.19 13.87
N VAL A 19 4.72 1.35 14.84
CA VAL A 19 4.40 1.55 16.27
C VAL A 19 4.88 2.88 16.85
N ASN A 20 5.97 3.44 16.33
CA ASN A 20 6.51 4.72 16.78
C ASN A 20 5.88 5.93 16.07
N TYR A 21 5.09 5.71 15.03
CA TYR A 21 4.58 6.76 14.14
C TYR A 21 3.06 6.86 14.15
N ILE A 22 2.37 5.72 14.27
CA ILE A 22 0.91 5.64 14.25
C ILE A 22 0.45 4.97 15.55
N PRO A 23 -0.26 5.70 16.42
CA PRO A 23 -0.83 5.13 17.64
C PRO A 23 -1.73 3.94 17.34
N ILE A 24 -1.78 2.97 18.25
CA ILE A 24 -2.54 1.73 18.04
C ILE A 24 -4.04 1.99 17.89
N GLU A 25 -4.57 3.05 18.53
CA GLU A 25 -5.97 3.46 18.38
C GLU A 25 -6.28 3.95 16.96
N GLN A 26 -5.28 4.49 16.26
CA GLN A 26 -5.40 4.91 14.86
C GLN A 26 -5.18 3.75 13.89
N MET A 27 -4.76 2.58 14.35
CA MET A 27 -4.66 1.35 13.55
C MET A 27 -5.91 0.47 13.69
N ARG A 28 -6.58 0.52 14.84
CA ARG A 28 -7.75 -0.31 15.13
C ARG A 28 -8.97 0.15 14.31
N ASP A 29 -9.69 -0.81 13.74
CA ASP A 29 -10.91 -0.62 12.95
C ASP A 29 -10.75 0.40 11.80
N LYS A 30 -9.53 0.53 11.28
CA LYS A 30 -9.23 1.36 10.11
C LYS A 30 -9.09 0.51 8.86
N TYR A 31 -9.62 1.05 7.78
CA TYR A 31 -9.35 0.57 6.43
C TYR A 31 -7.98 1.05 5.97
N LEU A 32 -7.26 0.18 5.27
CA LEU A 32 -5.92 0.43 4.77
C LEU A 32 -5.72 -0.27 3.43
N VAL A 33 -4.65 0.11 2.74
CA VAL A 33 -4.17 -0.58 1.54
C VAL A 33 -3.00 -1.49 1.92
N ALA A 34 -2.98 -2.71 1.39
CA ALA A 34 -1.91 -3.67 1.64
C ALA A 34 -1.43 -4.37 0.37
N ILE A 35 -0.16 -4.78 0.37
CA ILE A 35 0.45 -5.59 -0.68
C ILE A 35 0.48 -7.04 -0.21
N CYS A 36 -0.29 -7.88 -0.90
CA CYS A 36 -0.63 -9.23 -0.42
C CYS A 36 0.11 -10.37 -1.14
N ASN A 37 0.83 -10.09 -2.23
CA ASN A 37 1.54 -11.12 -3.00
C ASN A 37 3.06 -11.07 -2.83
N LEU A 38 3.57 -10.36 -1.83
CA LEU A 38 4.99 -10.45 -1.45
C LEU A 38 5.27 -11.83 -0.84
N LYS A 39 6.50 -12.33 -1.01
CA LYS A 39 6.95 -13.50 -0.26
C LYS A 39 6.91 -13.15 1.25
N PRO A 40 6.29 -13.98 2.10
CA PRO A 40 6.25 -13.70 3.54
C PRO A 40 7.65 -13.50 4.13
N ALA A 41 7.79 -12.48 4.97
CA ALA A 41 9.05 -12.08 5.57
C ALA A 41 9.06 -12.34 7.09
N ASN A 42 10.17 -12.84 7.62
CA ASN A 42 10.35 -12.97 9.06
C ASN A 42 10.85 -11.64 9.63
N MET A 43 10.10 -11.10 10.59
CA MET A 43 10.40 -9.86 11.29
C MET A 43 10.44 -10.14 12.79
N ARG A 44 11.66 -10.12 13.37
CA ARG A 44 11.89 -10.40 14.80
C ARG A 44 11.22 -11.70 15.28
N GLY A 45 11.34 -12.77 14.50
CA GLY A 45 10.77 -14.09 14.82
C GLY A 45 9.29 -14.27 14.45
N VAL A 46 8.59 -13.21 14.03
CA VAL A 46 7.20 -13.29 13.58
C VAL A 46 7.12 -13.19 12.06
N LYS A 47 6.39 -14.09 11.42
CA LYS A 47 6.20 -14.09 9.97
C LYS A 47 5.10 -13.11 9.57
N SER A 48 5.44 -12.12 8.74
CA SER A 48 4.48 -11.17 8.13
C SER A 48 4.05 -11.68 6.76
N PHE A 49 2.74 -11.70 6.52
CA PHE A 49 2.13 -12.23 5.30
C PHE A 49 1.57 -11.15 4.34
N ALA A 50 1.72 -9.89 4.69
CA ALA A 50 1.44 -8.75 3.83
C ALA A 50 2.29 -7.55 4.27
N MET A 51 2.24 -6.48 3.49
CA MET A 51 2.84 -5.19 3.83
C MET A 51 1.76 -4.12 3.77
N VAL A 52 1.61 -3.34 4.85
CA VAL A 52 0.70 -2.17 4.87
C VAL A 52 1.36 -1.04 4.08
N LEU A 53 0.60 -0.40 3.19
CA LEU A 53 1.06 0.74 2.41
C LEU A 53 0.85 2.04 3.22
N ALA A 54 1.93 2.76 3.48
CA ALA A 54 1.92 4.02 4.20
C ALA A 54 2.67 5.12 3.42
N ALA A 55 2.21 6.35 3.56
CA ALA A 55 2.87 7.55 3.07
C ALA A 55 3.88 8.03 4.11
N THR A 56 5.13 8.20 3.71
CA THR A 56 6.18 8.87 4.49
C THR A 56 6.38 10.27 3.95
N SER A 57 6.36 11.28 4.83
CA SER A 57 6.57 12.68 4.45
C SER A 57 7.83 12.86 3.60
N LYS A 58 7.77 13.81 2.64
CA LYS A 58 8.92 14.20 1.80
C LYS A 58 10.10 14.74 2.63
N ASP A 59 9.80 15.26 3.82
CA ASP A 59 10.78 15.79 4.76
C ASP A 59 11.34 14.70 5.69
N GLY A 60 11.05 13.42 5.41
CA GLY A 60 11.56 12.26 6.13
C GLY A 60 10.57 11.64 7.13
N ARG A 61 10.94 10.49 7.69
CA ARG A 61 10.09 9.71 8.62
C ARG A 61 9.80 10.43 9.93
N ASP A 62 10.74 11.23 10.41
CA ASP A 62 10.57 12.02 11.64
C ASP A 62 9.52 13.13 11.45
N SER A 63 9.28 13.53 10.20
CA SER A 63 8.22 14.48 9.81
C SER A 63 6.85 13.81 9.65
N GLY A 64 6.76 12.48 9.84
CA GLY A 64 5.52 11.74 9.98
C GLY A 64 5.30 10.64 8.95
N ILE A 65 4.43 9.70 9.32
CA ILE A 65 3.97 8.57 8.50
C ILE A 65 2.46 8.46 8.66
N GLU A 66 1.74 8.30 7.55
CA GLU A 66 0.28 8.15 7.52
C GLU A 66 -0.13 6.90 6.72
N LEU A 67 -1.22 6.24 7.11
CA LEU A 67 -1.77 5.14 6.31
C LEU A 67 -2.40 5.65 5.03
N ILE A 68 -2.21 4.94 3.92
CA ILE A 68 -3.01 5.18 2.71
C ILE A 68 -4.43 4.68 2.96
N GLN A 69 -5.39 5.57 2.73
CA GLN A 69 -6.81 5.31 2.90
C GLN A 69 -7.42 4.86 1.56
N PRO A 70 -8.16 3.74 1.53
CA PRO A 70 -8.95 3.39 0.37
C PRO A 70 -10.15 4.36 0.21
N PRO A 71 -10.80 4.40 -0.96
CA PRO A 71 -11.96 5.25 -1.18
C PRO A 71 -13.13 4.89 -0.23
N PRO A 72 -14.03 5.85 0.06
CA PRO A 72 -15.22 5.59 0.86
C PRO A 72 -16.04 4.41 0.32
N GLY A 73 -16.48 3.52 1.21
CA GLY A 73 -17.27 2.34 0.85
C GLY A 73 -16.46 1.10 0.46
N ALA A 74 -15.12 1.20 0.43
CA ALA A 74 -14.26 0.05 0.23
C ALA A 74 -14.46 -1.03 1.31
N LYS A 75 -14.27 -2.29 0.91
CA LYS A 75 -14.45 -3.48 1.75
C LYS A 75 -13.15 -4.29 1.83
N PRO A 76 -12.94 -5.08 2.88
CA PRO A 76 -11.83 -6.02 2.92
C PRO A 76 -11.84 -6.93 1.68
N GLY A 77 -10.70 -7.04 1.01
CA GLY A 77 -10.55 -7.82 -0.21
C GLY A 77 -10.81 -7.06 -1.51
N ASP A 78 -11.25 -5.80 -1.46
CA ASP A 78 -11.34 -4.99 -2.67
C ASP A 78 -9.98 -4.85 -3.35
N ARG A 79 -9.99 -5.06 -4.66
CA ARG A 79 -8.77 -5.02 -5.47
C ARG A 79 -8.32 -3.57 -5.66
N VAL A 80 -7.08 -3.31 -5.26
CA VAL A 80 -6.35 -2.07 -5.54
C VAL A 80 -5.43 -2.26 -6.75
N TYR A 81 -5.42 -1.31 -7.66
CA TYR A 81 -4.63 -1.35 -8.89
C TYR A 81 -4.23 0.07 -9.34
N PHE A 82 -3.27 0.14 -10.27
CA PHE A 82 -2.90 1.39 -10.91
C PHE A 82 -3.92 1.75 -12.00
N GLU A 83 -4.27 3.02 -12.11
CA GLU A 83 -5.16 3.53 -13.16
C GLU A 83 -4.58 3.27 -14.56
N GLY A 84 -5.44 2.83 -15.48
CA GLY A 84 -5.09 2.61 -16.88
C GLY A 84 -5.36 1.18 -17.35
N PRO A 85 -5.83 0.99 -18.60
CA PRO A 85 -6.43 -0.26 -19.07
C PRO A 85 -5.49 -1.48 -18.99
N GLU A 86 -4.18 -1.25 -19.03
CA GLU A 86 -3.15 -2.28 -18.88
C GLU A 86 -3.17 -2.91 -17.48
N TYR A 87 -3.49 -2.15 -16.44
CA TYR A 87 -3.39 -2.59 -15.05
C TYR A 87 -4.74 -2.99 -14.46
N GLU A 88 -5.84 -2.34 -14.87
CA GLU A 88 -7.19 -2.67 -14.37
C GLU A 88 -7.57 -4.10 -14.77
N ASN A 89 -7.25 -4.48 -16.00
CA ASN A 89 -7.57 -5.80 -16.57
C ASN A 89 -6.48 -6.85 -16.34
N ALA A 90 -5.32 -6.46 -15.81
CA ALA A 90 -4.25 -7.40 -15.52
C ALA A 90 -4.68 -8.40 -14.43
N GLN A 91 -4.02 -9.54 -14.35
CA GLN A 91 -4.11 -10.44 -13.20
C GLN A 91 -2.80 -10.35 -12.41
N PRO A 92 -2.82 -10.09 -11.09
CA PRO A 92 -1.60 -10.04 -10.30
C PRO A 92 -0.99 -11.44 -10.22
N LEU A 93 0.34 -11.49 -10.13
CA LEU A 93 1.05 -12.74 -9.83
C LEU A 93 0.60 -13.27 -8.46
N PRO A 94 0.37 -14.58 -8.31
CA PRO A 94 0.00 -15.17 -7.01
C PRO A 94 1.02 -14.88 -5.91
N GLN A 95 2.32 -14.88 -6.28
CA GLN A 95 3.41 -14.47 -5.41
C GLN A 95 4.55 -13.86 -6.25
N LEU A 96 5.09 -12.73 -5.79
CA LEU A 96 6.26 -12.07 -6.36
C LEU A 96 7.52 -12.88 -6.04
N ASN A 97 8.34 -13.11 -7.07
CA ASN A 97 9.65 -13.74 -6.90
C ASN A 97 10.68 -12.69 -6.44
N PRO A 98 11.27 -12.81 -5.23
CA PRO A 98 12.23 -11.85 -4.73
C PRO A 98 13.48 -11.69 -5.61
N LYS A 99 13.85 -12.73 -6.38
CA LYS A 99 14.98 -12.66 -7.31
C LYS A 99 14.74 -11.71 -8.48
N LYS A 100 13.47 -11.49 -8.85
CA LYS A 100 13.09 -10.58 -9.94
C LYS A 100 13.05 -9.12 -9.51
N LYS A 101 13.08 -8.82 -8.20
CA LYS A 101 13.06 -7.47 -7.63
C LYS A 101 11.95 -6.57 -8.20
N ILE A 102 10.78 -7.14 -8.49
CA ILE A 102 9.69 -6.44 -9.19
C ILE A 102 9.21 -5.27 -8.33
N PHE A 103 8.95 -5.50 -7.05
CA PHE A 103 8.45 -4.46 -6.15
C PHE A 103 9.48 -3.34 -5.98
N GLU A 104 10.74 -3.70 -5.79
CA GLU A 104 11.87 -2.78 -5.63
C GLU A 104 12.12 -1.93 -6.88
N THR A 105 11.69 -2.40 -8.06
CA THR A 105 11.79 -1.64 -9.31
C THR A 105 10.65 -0.62 -9.46
N ILE A 106 9.45 -0.94 -8.96
CA ILE A 106 8.26 -0.07 -9.11
C ILE A 106 8.08 0.91 -7.93
N GLN A 107 8.45 0.49 -6.72
CA GLN A 107 8.24 1.24 -5.47
C GLN A 107 8.88 2.63 -5.46
N PRO A 108 10.05 2.88 -6.10
CA PRO A 108 10.60 4.24 -6.20
C PRO A 108 9.70 5.24 -6.92
N GLY A 109 8.76 4.77 -7.74
CA GLY A 109 7.77 5.62 -8.40
C GLY A 109 6.52 5.89 -7.56
N PHE A 110 6.36 5.26 -6.41
CA PHE A 110 5.16 5.43 -5.59
C PHE A 110 5.20 6.76 -4.85
N THR A 111 4.16 7.57 -5.03
CA THR A 111 4.08 8.89 -4.41
C THR A 111 2.63 9.34 -4.14
N THR A 112 2.45 10.47 -3.47
CA THR A 112 1.18 11.17 -3.37
C THR A 112 1.21 12.42 -4.25
N LEU A 113 0.15 12.67 -5.02
CA LEU A 113 0.01 13.85 -5.88
C LEU A 113 -0.34 15.12 -5.07
N GLU A 114 -0.42 16.28 -5.74
CA GLU A 114 -0.88 17.54 -5.12
C GLU A 114 -2.31 17.44 -4.55
N THR A 115 -3.12 16.57 -5.13
CA THR A 115 -4.47 16.20 -4.67
C THR A 115 -4.46 15.23 -3.48
N LYS A 116 -3.29 14.81 -3.00
CA LYS A 116 -3.07 13.76 -1.98
C LYS A 116 -3.44 12.35 -2.43
N GLU A 117 -3.79 12.19 -3.70
CA GLU A 117 -4.04 10.89 -4.32
C GLU A 117 -2.74 10.07 -4.35
N ALA A 118 -2.81 8.84 -3.85
CA ALA A 118 -1.73 7.88 -4.00
C ALA A 118 -1.58 7.51 -5.49
N ALA A 119 -0.36 7.46 -5.98
CA ALA A 119 -0.06 7.23 -7.38
C ALA A 119 1.26 6.50 -7.56
N TRP A 120 1.45 5.94 -8.76
CA TRP A 120 2.73 5.49 -9.26
C TRP A 120 3.09 6.31 -10.50
N ILE A 121 4.27 6.93 -10.47
CA ILE A 121 4.87 7.57 -11.62
C ILE A 121 5.81 6.55 -12.25
N ASN A 122 5.50 6.13 -13.47
CA ASN A 122 6.34 5.19 -14.19
C ASN A 122 7.73 5.84 -14.44
N PRO A 123 8.83 5.23 -13.93
CA PRO A 123 10.14 5.86 -13.98
C PRO A 123 10.67 6.02 -15.42
N VAL A 124 10.17 5.21 -16.36
CA VAL A 124 10.58 5.20 -17.78
C VAL A 124 9.74 6.16 -18.60
N THR A 125 8.41 6.01 -18.59
CA THR A 125 7.51 6.79 -19.46
C THR A 125 7.10 8.12 -18.85
N LYS A 126 7.34 8.33 -17.54
CA LYS A 126 6.86 9.47 -16.75
C LYS A 126 5.33 9.61 -16.68
N SER A 127 4.59 8.57 -17.11
CA SER A 127 3.14 8.54 -16.97
C SER A 127 2.74 8.40 -15.51
N VAL A 128 1.66 9.08 -15.14
CA VAL A 128 1.09 9.06 -13.78
C VAL A 128 -0.08 8.09 -13.77
N HIS A 129 -0.08 7.17 -12.82
CA HIS A 129 -1.15 6.20 -12.62
C HIS A 129 -1.64 6.26 -11.17
N ARG A 130 -2.88 6.69 -10.95
CA ARG A 130 -3.45 6.73 -9.60
C ARG A 130 -3.62 5.32 -9.04
N ILE A 131 -3.34 5.13 -7.76
CA ILE A 131 -3.66 3.91 -7.03
C ILE A 131 -5.14 4.00 -6.66
N ARG A 132 -5.94 3.05 -7.14
CA ARG A 132 -7.40 3.10 -7.04
C ARG A 132 -8.03 1.73 -6.87
N THR A 133 -9.29 1.73 -6.46
CA THR A 133 -10.20 0.60 -6.62
C THR A 133 -11.18 0.92 -7.76
N LYS A 134 -12.12 0.00 -8.01
CA LYS A 134 -13.26 0.24 -8.91
C LYS A 134 -14.13 1.43 -8.46
N ASP A 135 -14.16 1.72 -7.15
CA ASP A 135 -15.08 2.68 -6.53
C ASP A 135 -14.43 4.06 -6.30
N GLY A 136 -13.11 4.20 -6.48
CA GLY A 136 -12.44 5.49 -6.34
C GLY A 136 -10.94 5.40 -6.08
N VAL A 137 -10.32 6.54 -5.85
CA VAL A 137 -8.87 6.69 -5.64
C VAL A 137 -8.49 6.49 -4.18
N CYS A 138 -7.30 5.91 -3.95
CA CYS A 138 -6.69 5.86 -2.63
C CYS A 138 -5.96 7.16 -2.34
N VAL A 139 -5.98 7.63 -1.08
CA VAL A 139 -5.44 8.94 -0.69
C VAL A 139 -4.61 8.87 0.57
N ALA A 140 -3.62 9.75 0.69
CA ALA A 140 -3.03 10.08 1.98
C ALA A 140 -3.90 11.14 2.70
N PRO A 141 -3.99 11.11 4.04
CA PRO A 141 -4.73 12.11 4.80
C PRO A 141 -4.24 13.55 4.54
N THR A 142 -2.93 13.79 4.68
CA THR A 142 -2.36 15.13 4.61
C THR A 142 -1.17 15.26 3.66
N PHE A 143 -0.40 14.20 3.44
CA PHE A 143 0.86 14.33 2.71
C PHE A 143 0.71 14.49 1.19
N VAL A 144 1.49 15.43 0.66
CA VAL A 144 1.71 15.71 -0.77
C VAL A 144 3.18 15.46 -1.10
N GLY A 145 3.46 14.83 -2.24
CA GLY A 145 4.81 14.42 -2.63
C GLY A 145 5.48 13.42 -1.68
N ALA A 146 4.73 12.74 -0.80
CA ALA A 146 5.25 11.68 0.04
C ALA A 146 5.75 10.50 -0.79
N SER A 147 6.65 9.72 -0.22
CA SER A 147 7.02 8.39 -0.73
C SER A 147 6.10 7.34 -0.12
N LEU A 148 5.75 6.28 -0.87
CA LEU A 148 4.94 5.19 -0.32
C LEU A 148 5.78 3.92 -0.11
N SER A 149 5.56 3.27 1.04
CA SER A 149 6.22 2.01 1.41
C SER A 149 5.36 1.18 2.35
#